data_AF-A0AAD6RPF9-F1
#
_entry.id   AF-A0AAD6RPF9-F1
#
_cell.length_a   1.000
_cell.length_b   1.000
_cell.length_c   1.000
_cell.angle_alpha   90.00
_cell.angle_beta   90.00
_cell.angle_gamma   90.00
#
_symmetry.space_group_name_H-M   'P 1'
#
loop_
_entity.id
_entity.type
_entity.pdbx_description
1 polymer ?
#
loop_
_entity_poly.entity_id
_entity_poly.type
_entity_poly.pdbx_seq_one_letter_code
_entity_poly.pdbx_strand_id
1 'polypeptide(L)'
;MFPLSVLICMHAFFCCLFQLSTTFPACFVASNLTSYFFKLELITEALRFLELLTHCRDLNPLHNVIDQRNYKEKYFKRLIPLGLRYSELFPWGGKLTSESLKFFSPIVIWTKFPPSQDRYECLYSAFKEYYKAWLELIAQAPEEIDASYIKCNREAQHKYLTWRAEKDPGHGILKRLIGERHAQDLVRNFLFNGLDELGSKGFLDYFPEYRCEDGSVNDKRSILGKSFENRPWDARGEFIGGDIKI
;
A
#
# COMPACT_ATOMS: atom_id res chain seq x y z
N MET A 1 39.14 -7.10 -1.29
CA MET A 1 38.66 -6.88 0.09
C MET A 1 37.23 -6.39 -0.04
N PHE A 2 36.26 -7.27 0.22
CA PHE A 2 34.85 -7.05 -0.11
C PHE A 2 34.28 -5.89 0.73
N PRO A 3 33.55 -4.93 0.13
CA PRO A 3 33.08 -3.75 0.86
C PRO A 3 31.83 -4.08 1.70
N LEU A 4 31.60 -3.24 2.72
CA LEU A 4 30.43 -3.16 3.62
C LEU A 4 29.04 -3.31 2.95
N SER A 5 28.96 -3.28 1.62
CA SER A 5 27.77 -3.49 0.80
C SER A 5 27.15 -4.89 0.96
N VAL A 6 27.93 -5.90 1.33
CA VAL A 6 27.41 -7.26 1.59
C VAL A 6 26.75 -7.36 2.98
N LEU A 7 27.11 -6.48 3.92
CA LEU A 7 26.53 -6.45 5.27
C LEU A 7 25.17 -5.72 5.29
N ILE A 8 24.91 -4.81 4.36
CA ILE A 8 23.58 -4.16 4.21
C ILE A 8 22.60 -5.08 3.46
N CYS A 9 23.09 -5.99 2.61
CA CYS A 9 22.33 -7.16 2.17
C CYS A 9 21.83 -8.02 3.36
N MET A 10 22.41 -7.92 4.55
CA MET A 10 21.94 -8.64 5.74
C MET A 10 20.80 -7.94 6.51
N HIS A 11 20.48 -6.66 6.24
CA HIS A 11 19.22 -6.08 6.72
C HIS A 11 18.02 -6.54 5.87
N ALA A 12 18.26 -6.91 4.62
CA ALA A 12 17.31 -7.70 3.84
C ALA A 12 17.12 -9.13 4.39
N PHE A 13 17.98 -9.56 5.34
CA PHE A 13 17.97 -10.86 5.99
C PHE A 13 17.31 -10.84 7.40
N PHE A 14 17.14 -9.66 8.01
CA PHE A 14 16.61 -9.55 9.38
C PHE A 14 15.09 -9.74 9.51
N CYS A 15 14.36 -9.94 8.40
CA CYS A 15 12.97 -10.41 8.44
C CYS A 15 12.76 -11.84 7.91
N CYS A 16 13.84 -12.57 7.58
CA CYS A 16 13.80 -14.04 7.74
C CYS A 16 13.59 -14.41 9.23
N LEU A 17 13.79 -13.49 10.17
CA LEU A 17 13.64 -13.66 11.63
C LEU A 17 12.22 -13.42 12.18
N PHE A 18 11.18 -13.71 11.40
CA PHE A 18 9.94 -14.31 11.92
C PHE A 18 9.74 -15.68 11.27
N GLN A 19 10.78 -16.51 11.31
CA GLN A 19 10.74 -17.93 10.98
C GLN A 19 9.93 -18.69 12.04
N LEU A 20 8.60 -18.52 11.99
CA LEU A 20 7.58 -19.48 12.43
C LEU A 20 6.16 -19.07 11.96
N SER A 21 6.02 -18.40 10.82
CA SER A 21 4.83 -18.54 9.99
C SER A 21 5.12 -18.11 8.56
N THR A 22 4.85 -18.99 7.62
CA THR A 22 4.83 -18.72 6.18
C THR A 22 3.76 -17.67 5.84
N THR A 23 4.03 -16.37 5.98
CA THR A 23 3.00 -15.31 5.74
C THR A 23 3.61 -13.89 5.63
N PHE A 24 3.87 -13.42 4.41
CA PHE A 24 3.18 -12.33 3.67
C PHE A 24 3.81 -10.90 3.76
N PRO A 25 4.43 -10.37 2.67
CA PRO A 25 4.84 -8.96 2.56
C PRO A 25 3.64 -8.00 2.32
N ALA A 26 2.48 -8.53 1.92
CA ALA A 26 1.18 -7.91 1.99
C ALA A 26 0.16 -9.04 2.23
N CYS A 27 -0.79 -8.85 3.15
CA CYS A 27 -1.82 -9.87 3.38
C CYS A 27 -2.99 -9.61 2.43
N PHE A 28 -3.18 -10.53 1.49
CA PHE A 28 -4.34 -10.55 0.60
C PHE A 28 -5.43 -11.41 1.21
N VAL A 29 -6.65 -10.89 1.18
CA VAL A 29 -7.84 -11.59 1.64
C VAL A 29 -8.44 -12.36 0.46
N ALA A 30 -8.98 -13.55 0.71
CA ALA A 30 -9.66 -14.35 -0.32
C ALA A 30 -10.89 -13.61 -0.87
N SER A 31 -11.23 -13.79 -2.15
CA SER A 31 -12.28 -13.00 -2.81
C SER A 31 -13.70 -13.19 -2.23
N ASN A 32 -13.94 -14.26 -1.48
CA ASN A 32 -15.18 -14.53 -0.74
C ASN A 32 -15.24 -13.83 0.63
N LEU A 33 -14.18 -13.13 1.02
CA LEU A 33 -14.17 -12.27 2.20
C LEU A 33 -14.16 -10.81 1.71
N THR A 34 -15.07 -9.99 2.22
CA THR A 34 -15.20 -8.56 1.83
C THR A 34 -14.06 -7.66 2.34
N SER A 35 -12.97 -8.25 2.83
CA SER A 35 -12.02 -7.60 3.72
C SER A 35 -10.76 -7.02 3.02
N TYR A 36 -10.18 -6.07 3.74
CA TYR A 36 -9.06 -5.17 3.43
C TYR A 36 -7.74 -5.85 3.09
N PHE A 37 -6.88 -5.13 2.38
CA PHE A 37 -5.47 -5.48 2.28
C PHE A 37 -4.69 -4.88 3.46
N PHE A 38 -3.87 -5.69 4.13
CA PHE A 38 -2.86 -5.14 5.04
C PHE A 38 -1.59 -4.86 4.25
N LYS A 39 -1.15 -3.61 4.22
CA LYS A 39 0.07 -3.20 3.54
C LYS A 39 1.06 -2.56 4.50
N LEU A 40 2.30 -3.06 4.44
CA LEU A 40 3.48 -2.41 4.99
C LEU A 40 4.46 -2.14 3.86
N GLU A 41 4.83 -0.88 3.70
CA GLU A 41 5.93 -0.49 2.81
C GLU A 41 6.94 0.38 3.56
N LEU A 42 8.17 -0.10 3.61
CA LEU A 42 9.34 0.59 4.18
C LEU A 42 10.33 0.81 3.04
N ILE A 43 10.60 2.07 2.68
CA ILE A 43 11.65 2.41 1.72
C ILE A 43 12.76 3.16 2.44
N THR A 44 13.91 2.51 2.55
CA THR A 44 15.14 3.07 3.10
C THR A 44 16.13 3.34 1.96
N GLU A 45 16.28 4.60 1.54
CA GLU A 45 17.32 4.98 0.58
C GLU A 45 18.67 5.15 1.29
N ALA A 46 19.48 4.09 1.34
CA ALA A 46 20.78 4.12 1.99
C ALA A 46 21.87 4.96 1.25
N LEU A 47 21.58 5.54 0.08
CA LEU A 47 22.60 6.19 -0.77
C LEU A 47 22.31 7.65 -1.16
N ARG A 48 21.51 8.35 -0.35
CA ARG A 48 21.59 9.82 -0.20
C ARG A 48 21.48 10.19 1.28
N PHE A 49 22.55 9.90 2.01
CA PHE A 49 22.92 10.48 3.32
C PHE A 49 21.78 10.57 4.35
N LEU A 50 21.63 9.55 5.21
CA LEU A 50 21.19 9.62 6.63
C LEU A 50 19.96 10.47 7.08
N GLU A 51 19.23 11.16 6.20
CA GLU A 51 18.43 12.31 6.63
C GLU A 51 16.93 12.00 6.78
N LEU A 52 16.30 11.13 5.97
CA LEU A 52 14.86 10.87 6.07
C LEU A 52 14.46 9.47 5.56
N LEU A 53 13.62 8.78 6.33
CA LEU A 53 13.01 7.51 5.93
C LEU A 53 11.55 7.69 5.54
N THR A 54 11.13 7.10 4.42
CA THR A 54 9.72 7.16 3.95
C THR A 54 8.99 5.88 4.34
N HIS A 55 7.86 6.06 5.03
CA HIS A 55 7.06 4.95 5.55
C HIS A 55 5.61 5.09 5.09
N CYS A 56 5.03 4.00 4.61
CA CYS A 56 3.61 3.88 4.31
C CYS A 56 3.04 2.64 4.99
N ARG A 57 2.13 2.83 5.95
CA ARG A 57 1.40 1.75 6.60
C ARG A 57 -0.10 2.01 6.51
N ASP A 58 -0.83 0.99 6.08
CA ASP A 58 -2.27 1.13 5.91
C ASP A 58 -3.01 -0.21 5.93
N LEU A 59 -4.31 -0.14 6.22
CA LEU A 59 -5.28 -1.17 5.89
C LEU A 59 -5.96 -0.69 4.60
N ASN A 60 -5.31 -0.93 3.45
CA ASN A 60 -5.80 -0.41 2.18
C ASN A 60 -7.22 -0.94 1.91
N PRO A 61 -8.18 -0.06 1.63
CA PRO A 61 -9.53 -0.47 1.33
C PRO A 61 -9.60 -1.26 0.03
N LEU A 62 -10.43 -2.30 0.01
CA LEU A 62 -10.76 -2.99 -1.24
C LEU A 62 -11.49 -2.05 -2.20
N HIS A 63 -12.41 -1.25 -1.65
CA HIS A 63 -13.27 -0.34 -2.38
C HIS A 63 -12.97 1.12 -2.04
N ASN A 64 -12.95 2.02 -3.03
CA ASN A 64 -12.60 3.42 -2.83
C ASN A 64 -13.47 4.10 -1.75
N VAL A 65 -12.85 4.46 -0.63
CA VAL A 65 -13.52 5.06 0.54
C VAL A 65 -13.90 6.52 0.36
N ILE A 66 -13.39 7.19 -0.68
CA ILE A 66 -13.78 8.56 -1.03
C ILE A 66 -15.21 8.55 -1.59
N ASP A 67 -15.50 7.61 -2.50
CA ASP A 67 -16.81 7.51 -3.16
C ASP A 67 -17.77 6.56 -2.41
N GLN A 68 -17.26 5.50 -1.80
CA GLN A 68 -18.07 4.43 -1.19
C GLN A 68 -18.18 4.59 0.33
N ARG A 69 -19.00 5.56 0.75
CA ARG A 69 -19.23 5.87 2.18
C ARG A 69 -19.68 4.67 3.02
N ASN A 70 -20.53 3.80 2.48
CA ASN A 70 -21.01 2.61 3.20
C ASN A 70 -19.86 1.64 3.54
N TYR A 71 -18.91 1.45 2.61
CA TYR A 71 -17.73 0.63 2.84
C TYR A 71 -16.81 1.28 3.87
N LYS A 72 -16.60 2.61 3.76
CA LYS A 72 -15.83 3.37 4.75
C LYS A 72 -16.39 3.22 6.17
N GLU A 73 -17.69 3.46 6.34
CA GLU A 73 -18.38 3.38 7.64
C GLU A 73 -18.31 1.97 8.24
N LYS A 74 -18.52 0.94 7.42
CA LYS A 74 -18.55 -0.46 7.89
C LYS A 74 -17.27 -0.88 8.61
N TYR A 75 -16.11 -0.37 8.19
CA TYR A 75 -14.84 -0.92 8.64
C TYR A 75 -13.84 0.10 9.19
N PHE A 76 -13.88 1.37 8.78
CA PHE A 76 -12.95 2.38 9.30
C PHE A 76 -13.52 3.22 10.42
N LYS A 77 -14.84 3.30 10.60
CA LYS A 77 -15.46 4.12 11.66
C LYS A 77 -14.86 3.83 13.03
N ARG A 78 -14.69 2.55 13.37
CA ARG A 78 -14.09 2.10 14.65
C ARG A 78 -12.57 2.28 14.70
N LEU A 79 -11.92 2.43 13.54
CA LEU A 79 -10.46 2.58 13.42
C LEU A 79 -10.01 4.04 13.34
N ILE A 80 -10.91 5.01 13.15
CA ILE A 80 -10.53 6.43 13.13
C ILE A 80 -9.72 6.82 14.38
N PRO A 81 -10.10 6.46 15.62
CA PRO A 81 -9.28 6.78 16.80
C PRO A 81 -7.85 6.23 16.75
N LEU A 82 -7.66 5.02 16.19
CA LEU A 82 -6.34 4.41 15.96
C LEU A 82 -5.52 5.25 14.97
N GLY A 83 -6.12 5.64 13.86
CA GLY A 83 -5.49 6.51 12.85
C GLY A 83 -5.08 7.87 13.42
N LEU A 84 -5.95 8.52 14.18
CA LEU A 84 -5.69 9.83 14.78
C LEU A 84 -4.50 9.80 15.72
N ARG A 85 -4.48 8.85 16.66
CA ARG A 85 -3.39 8.72 17.64
C ARG A 85 -2.02 8.61 16.97
N TYR A 86 -1.90 7.87 15.88
CA TYR A 86 -0.64 7.77 15.16
C TYR A 86 -0.38 8.92 14.19
N SER A 87 -1.40 9.64 13.73
CA SER A 87 -1.22 10.87 12.95
C SER A 87 -0.68 12.04 13.80
N GLU A 88 -0.93 12.04 15.11
CA GLU A 88 -0.32 12.99 16.05
C GLU A 88 1.16 12.66 16.31
N LEU A 89 1.50 11.37 16.31
CA LEU A 89 2.89 10.92 16.51
C LEU A 89 3.73 11.06 15.25
N PHE A 90 3.19 10.73 14.08
CA PHE A 90 3.89 10.72 12.81
C PHE A 90 3.44 11.86 11.90
N PRO A 91 4.33 12.84 11.61
CA PRO A 91 3.97 13.94 10.72
C PRO A 91 3.68 13.42 9.32
N TRP A 92 2.79 14.11 8.60
CA TRP A 92 2.49 13.78 7.22
C TRP A 92 3.73 13.88 6.33
N GLY A 93 3.96 12.88 5.46
CA GLY A 93 5.17 12.77 4.64
C GLY A 93 5.29 13.77 3.47
N GLY A 94 4.41 14.76 3.39
CA GLY A 94 4.30 15.73 2.29
C GLY A 94 3.64 15.14 1.04
N LYS A 95 3.88 15.76 -0.12
CA LYS A 95 3.22 15.35 -1.38
C LYS A 95 3.45 13.88 -1.76
N LEU A 96 2.40 13.24 -2.28
CA LEU A 96 2.44 11.88 -2.83
C LEU A 96 1.74 11.82 -4.20
N THR A 97 1.93 10.72 -4.92
CA THR A 97 1.24 10.42 -6.19
C THR A 97 -0.27 10.48 -5.97
N SER A 98 -0.96 11.41 -6.66
CA SER A 98 -2.38 11.68 -6.41
C SER A 98 -3.25 10.44 -6.60
N GLU A 99 -2.99 9.67 -7.65
CA GLU A 99 -3.71 8.44 -7.99
C GLU A 99 -3.58 7.34 -6.92
N SER A 100 -2.53 7.38 -6.08
CA SER A 100 -2.36 6.41 -4.99
C SER A 100 -3.38 6.59 -3.86
N LEU A 101 -3.99 7.78 -3.72
CA LEU A 101 -5.01 8.00 -2.69
C LEU A 101 -6.28 7.17 -2.91
N LYS A 102 -6.57 6.72 -4.13
CA LYS A 102 -7.68 5.78 -4.43
C LYS A 102 -7.60 4.49 -3.60
N PHE A 103 -6.39 4.14 -3.17
CA PHE A 103 -6.07 2.91 -2.47
C PHE A 103 -5.71 3.14 -1.01
N PHE A 104 -5.76 4.38 -0.51
CA PHE A 104 -5.43 4.69 0.87
C PHE A 104 -6.70 4.85 1.72
N SER A 105 -6.63 4.36 2.95
CA SER A 105 -7.68 4.54 3.94
C SER A 105 -7.54 5.87 4.69
N PRO A 106 -8.60 6.30 5.41
CA PRO A 106 -8.53 7.47 6.27
C PRO A 106 -7.56 7.33 7.45
N ILE A 107 -7.06 6.13 7.74
CA ILE A 107 -6.12 5.84 8.82
C ILE A 107 -4.69 5.63 8.32
N VAL A 108 -4.40 5.85 7.03
CA VAL A 108 -3.05 5.66 6.50
C VAL A 108 -2.00 6.47 7.28
N ILE A 109 -0.87 5.83 7.56
CA ILE A 109 0.35 6.47 8.04
C ILE A 109 1.27 6.63 6.83
N TRP A 110 1.26 7.82 6.25
CA TRP A 110 2.25 8.26 5.27
C TRP A 110 3.13 9.32 5.95
N THR A 111 4.39 8.98 6.20
CA THR A 111 5.28 9.81 7.02
C THR A 111 6.72 9.77 6.53
N LYS A 112 7.43 10.87 6.82
CA LYS A 112 8.88 10.99 6.67
C LYS A 112 9.45 11.56 7.96
N PHE A 113 10.46 10.90 8.51
CA PHE A 113 11.14 11.38 9.72
C PHE A 113 12.61 10.92 9.72
N PRO A 114 13.49 11.65 10.43
CA PRO A 114 14.89 11.26 10.56
C PRO A 114 15.03 9.99 11.42
N PRO A 115 16.01 9.12 11.12
CA PRO A 115 16.33 7.94 11.92
C PRO A 115 16.49 8.25 13.41
N SER A 116 15.73 7.55 14.26
CA SER A 116 15.95 7.56 15.70
C SER A 116 15.29 6.35 16.35
N GLN A 117 15.89 5.86 17.44
CA GLN A 117 15.43 4.68 18.15
C GLN A 117 13.98 4.82 18.62
N ASP A 118 13.66 5.94 19.29
CA ASP A 118 12.30 6.24 19.77
C ASP A 118 11.27 6.22 18.64
N ARG A 119 11.62 6.74 17.46
CA ARG A 119 10.72 6.72 16.30
C ARG A 119 10.51 5.32 15.76
N TYR A 120 11.54 4.47 15.77
CA TYR A 120 11.41 3.07 15.37
C TYR A 120 10.56 2.26 16.35
N GLU A 121 10.70 2.50 17.65
CA GLU A 121 9.88 1.86 18.68
C GLU A 121 8.41 2.29 18.58
N CYS A 122 8.15 3.57 18.32
CA CYS A 122 6.81 4.07 18.01
C CYS A 122 6.26 3.42 16.74
N LEU A 123 7.07 3.27 15.70
CA LEU A 123 6.65 2.68 14.42
C LEU A 123 6.35 1.18 14.58
N TYR A 124 7.15 0.47 15.35
CA TYR A 124 6.91 -0.94 15.68
C TYR A 124 5.63 -1.12 16.50
N SER A 125 5.35 -0.20 17.43
CA SER A 125 4.07 -0.18 18.14
C SER A 125 2.90 0.04 17.18
N ALA A 126 3.02 0.99 16.25
CA ALA A 126 2.03 1.21 15.19
C ALA A 126 1.82 -0.03 14.30
N PHE A 127 2.90 -0.73 13.94
CA PHE A 127 2.81 -2.01 13.22
C PHE A 127 1.93 -3.00 13.95
N LYS A 128 2.24 -3.28 15.22
CA LYS A 128 1.52 -4.28 16.02
C LYS A 128 0.04 -3.93 16.15
N GLU A 129 -0.28 -2.67 16.40
CA GLU A 129 -1.67 -2.25 16.59
C GLU A 129 -2.48 -2.26 15.29
N TYR A 130 -1.90 -1.82 14.16
CA TYR A 130 -2.58 -1.92 12.86
C TYR A 130 -2.78 -3.39 12.45
N TYR A 131 -1.78 -4.23 12.70
CA TYR A 131 -1.88 -5.66 12.39
C TYR A 131 -2.92 -6.35 13.27
N LYS A 132 -2.96 -6.04 14.57
CA LYS A 132 -4.01 -6.53 15.48
C LYS A 132 -5.40 -6.08 15.04
N ALA A 133 -5.57 -4.80 14.69
CA ALA A 133 -6.84 -4.29 14.17
C ALA A 133 -7.27 -5.02 12.89
N TRP A 134 -6.33 -5.31 11.98
CA TRP A 134 -6.61 -6.10 10.79
C TRP A 134 -7.03 -7.55 11.11
N LEU A 135 -6.36 -8.21 12.06
CA LEU A 135 -6.74 -9.56 12.52
C LEU A 135 -8.15 -9.56 13.11
N GLU A 136 -8.50 -8.55 13.91
CA GLU A 136 -9.84 -8.39 14.48
C GLU A 136 -10.90 -8.18 13.40
N LEU A 137 -10.60 -7.42 12.34
CA LEU A 137 -11.50 -7.25 11.20
C LEU A 137 -11.71 -8.56 10.43
N ILE A 138 -10.66 -9.36 10.24
CA ILE A 138 -10.78 -10.66 9.58
C ILE A 138 -11.59 -11.63 10.43
N ALA A 139 -11.32 -11.70 11.73
CA ALA A 139 -12.04 -12.58 12.64
C ALA A 139 -13.55 -12.27 12.68
N GLN A 140 -13.93 -11.03 12.38
CA GLN A 140 -15.33 -10.58 12.34
C GLN A 140 -15.91 -10.52 10.93
N ALA A 141 -15.13 -10.78 9.88
CA ALA A 141 -15.58 -10.66 8.51
C ALA A 141 -16.54 -11.82 8.17
N PRO A 142 -17.81 -11.54 7.82
CA PRO A 142 -18.70 -12.58 7.34
C PRO A 142 -18.23 -13.05 5.96
N GLU A 143 -18.47 -14.33 5.68
CA GLU A 143 -18.35 -14.85 4.32
C GLU A 143 -19.39 -14.16 3.41
N GLU A 144 -18.92 -13.68 2.26
CA GLU A 144 -19.79 -13.14 1.23
C GLU A 144 -20.34 -14.28 0.39
N ILE A 145 -21.66 -14.38 0.32
CA ILE A 145 -22.37 -15.44 -0.40
C ILE A 145 -23.01 -14.95 -1.70
N ASP A 146 -23.16 -13.63 -1.85
CA ASP A 146 -23.73 -13.06 -3.05
C ASP A 146 -22.70 -13.00 -4.17
N ALA A 147 -22.97 -13.74 -5.26
CA ALA A 147 -22.06 -13.87 -6.39
C ALA A 147 -21.72 -12.53 -7.07
N SER A 148 -22.63 -11.55 -7.04
CA SER A 148 -22.38 -10.22 -7.59
C SER A 148 -21.38 -9.44 -6.74
N TYR A 149 -21.52 -9.50 -5.41
CA TYR A 149 -20.56 -8.88 -4.49
C TYR A 149 -19.19 -9.57 -4.55
N ILE A 150 -19.14 -10.91 -4.63
CA ILE A 150 -17.89 -11.66 -4.81
C ILE A 150 -17.18 -11.21 -6.10
N LYS A 151 -17.92 -11.08 -7.21
CA LYS A 151 -17.38 -10.60 -8.48
C LYS A 151 -16.84 -9.18 -8.36
N CYS A 152 -17.57 -8.28 -7.69
CA CYS A 152 -17.11 -6.91 -7.43
C CYS A 152 -15.84 -6.87 -6.55
N ASN A 153 -15.76 -7.71 -5.52
CA ASN A 153 -14.59 -7.82 -4.64
C ASN A 153 -13.36 -8.32 -5.42
N ARG A 154 -13.55 -9.37 -6.23
CA ARG A 154 -12.49 -9.92 -7.08
C ARG A 154 -11.97 -8.89 -8.08
N GLU A 155 -12.86 -8.17 -8.74
CA GLU A 155 -12.51 -7.09 -9.67
C GLU A 155 -11.73 -5.96 -8.98
N ALA A 156 -12.17 -5.55 -7.78
CA ALA A 156 -11.51 -4.50 -7.00
C ALA A 156 -10.11 -4.93 -6.53
N GLN A 157 -9.95 -6.19 -6.11
CA GLN A 157 -8.66 -6.76 -5.76
C GLN A 157 -7.73 -6.83 -6.97
N HIS A 158 -8.24 -7.32 -8.09
CA HIS A 158 -7.48 -7.39 -9.33
C HIS A 158 -7.02 -6.00 -9.76
N LYS A 159 -7.90 -4.98 -9.76
CA LYS A 159 -7.55 -3.58 -10.03
C LYS A 159 -6.40 -3.06 -9.15
N TYR A 160 -6.43 -3.37 -7.85
CA TYR A 160 -5.37 -2.98 -6.91
C TYR A 160 -4.03 -3.66 -7.24
N LEU A 161 -4.05 -4.97 -7.50
CA LEU A 161 -2.85 -5.72 -7.90
C LEU A 161 -2.27 -5.16 -9.20
N THR A 162 -3.12 -4.93 -10.22
CA THR A 162 -2.70 -4.37 -11.51
C THR A 162 -2.06 -3.00 -11.33
N TRP A 163 -2.62 -2.14 -10.47
CA TRP A 163 -2.02 -0.85 -10.15
C TRP A 163 -0.63 -0.99 -9.53
N ARG A 164 -0.49 -1.84 -8.51
CA ARG A 164 0.78 -2.01 -7.79
C ARG A 164 1.83 -2.65 -8.69
N ALA A 165 1.49 -3.70 -9.43
CA ALA A 165 2.40 -4.38 -10.35
C ALA A 165 2.93 -3.49 -11.48
N GLU A 166 2.23 -2.41 -11.80
CA GLU A 166 2.68 -1.43 -12.79
C GLU A 166 3.41 -0.23 -12.16
N LYS A 167 2.86 0.37 -11.09
CA LYS A 167 3.23 1.72 -10.62
C LYS A 167 3.91 1.76 -9.24
N ASP A 168 4.16 0.61 -8.61
CA ASP A 168 4.81 0.57 -7.29
C ASP A 168 6.20 1.25 -7.31
N PRO A 169 6.50 2.11 -6.33
CA PRO A 169 7.75 2.85 -6.31
C PRO A 169 8.99 1.97 -6.11
N GLY A 170 8.84 0.76 -5.55
CA GLY A 170 9.93 -0.18 -5.28
C GLY A 170 10.50 -0.88 -6.50
N HIS A 171 9.80 -0.87 -7.65
CA HIS A 171 10.25 -1.58 -8.86
C HIS A 171 11.63 -1.13 -9.34
N GLY A 172 11.93 0.17 -9.28
CA GLY A 172 13.23 0.69 -9.70
C GLY A 172 14.39 0.12 -8.86
N ILE A 173 14.16 -0.10 -7.56
CA ILE A 173 15.13 -0.69 -6.65
C ILE A 173 15.31 -2.18 -6.98
N LEU A 174 14.21 -2.92 -7.15
CA LEU A 174 14.24 -4.34 -7.50
C LEU A 174 15.01 -4.58 -8.81
N LYS A 175 14.70 -3.83 -9.87
CA LYS A 175 15.39 -3.91 -11.16
C LYS A 175 16.90 -3.69 -11.03
N ARG A 176 17.33 -2.77 -10.16
CA ARG A 176 18.75 -2.50 -9.89
C ARG A 176 19.43 -3.64 -9.13
N LEU A 177 18.72 -4.31 -8.22
CA LEU A 177 19.28 -5.34 -7.35
C LEU A 177 19.35 -6.72 -8.03
N ILE A 178 18.30 -7.12 -8.75
CA ILE A 178 18.14 -8.48 -9.29
C ILE A 178 17.98 -8.52 -10.82
N GLY A 179 18.06 -7.38 -11.49
CA GLY A 179 17.89 -7.25 -12.93
C GLY A 179 16.42 -7.26 -13.37
N GLU A 180 16.16 -6.75 -14.57
CA GLU A 180 14.81 -6.54 -15.11
C GLU A 180 13.95 -7.80 -15.08
N ARG A 181 14.45 -8.91 -15.66
CA ARG A 181 13.70 -10.16 -15.79
C ARG A 181 13.29 -10.74 -14.43
N HIS A 182 14.21 -10.83 -13.47
CA HIS A 182 13.89 -11.37 -12.14
C HIS A 182 13.02 -10.42 -11.33
N ALA A 183 13.17 -9.10 -11.51
CA ALA A 183 12.29 -8.13 -10.88
C ALA A 183 10.86 -8.25 -11.40
N GLN A 184 10.67 -8.40 -12.72
CA GLN A 184 9.35 -8.63 -13.33
C GLN A 184 8.71 -9.93 -12.81
N ASP A 185 9.48 -11.02 -12.76
CA ASP A 185 9.03 -12.31 -12.23
C ASP A 185 8.62 -12.21 -10.75
N LEU A 186 9.47 -11.61 -9.91
CA LEU A 186 9.19 -11.39 -8.48
C LEU A 186 7.94 -10.52 -8.26
N VAL A 187 7.79 -9.45 -9.04
CA VAL A 187 6.63 -8.55 -8.96
C VAL A 187 5.34 -9.30 -9.32
N ARG A 188 5.33 -9.99 -10.45
CA ARG A 188 4.11 -10.64 -10.98
C ARG A 188 3.75 -11.90 -10.21
N ASN A 189 4.73 -12.78 -9.98
CA ASN A 189 4.48 -14.14 -9.53
C ASN A 189 4.57 -14.30 -8.00
N PHE A 190 5.14 -13.31 -7.29
CA PHE A 190 5.28 -13.37 -5.83
C PHE A 190 4.63 -12.18 -5.11
N LEU A 191 5.08 -10.94 -5.39
CA LEU A 191 4.61 -9.76 -4.64
C LEU A 191 3.14 -9.43 -4.92
N PHE A 192 2.71 -9.56 -6.17
CA PHE A 192 1.35 -9.30 -6.62
C PHE A 192 0.77 -10.52 -7.35
N ASN A 193 1.01 -11.71 -6.81
CA ASN A 193 0.36 -12.94 -7.27
C ASN A 193 -1.18 -12.77 -7.25
N GLY A 194 -1.87 -13.31 -8.26
CA GLY A 194 -3.30 -13.10 -8.47
C GLY A 194 -3.65 -12.29 -9.72
N LEU A 195 -2.67 -11.71 -10.42
CA LEU A 195 -2.90 -10.92 -11.64
C LEU A 195 -3.51 -11.74 -12.78
N ASP A 196 -3.01 -12.96 -12.99
CA ASP A 196 -3.48 -13.83 -14.07
C ASP A 196 -4.71 -14.63 -13.66
N GLU A 197 -4.89 -14.83 -12.35
CA GLU A 197 -5.96 -15.64 -11.80
C GLU A 197 -7.24 -14.81 -11.58
N LEU A 198 -7.13 -13.61 -11.00
CA LEU A 198 -8.30 -12.87 -10.52
C LEU A 198 -9.07 -12.13 -11.63
N GLY A 199 -8.44 -11.79 -12.75
CA GLY A 199 -9.11 -11.11 -13.84
C GLY A 199 -8.30 -11.15 -15.14
N SER A 200 -8.89 -10.63 -16.22
CA SER A 200 -8.26 -10.58 -17.54
C SER A 200 -8.00 -9.16 -18.05
N LYS A 201 -8.39 -8.14 -17.28
CA LYS A 201 -8.22 -6.72 -17.65
C LYS A 201 -6.76 -6.29 -17.50
N GLY A 202 -6.24 -5.60 -18.51
CA GLY A 202 -4.92 -4.98 -18.45
C GLY A 202 -4.92 -3.69 -17.64
N PHE A 203 -3.72 -3.11 -17.42
CA PHE A 203 -3.57 -1.84 -16.71
C PHE A 203 -4.37 -0.71 -17.36
N LEU A 204 -4.33 -0.58 -18.69
CA LEU A 204 -5.05 0.47 -19.42
C LEU A 204 -6.57 0.27 -19.49
N ASP A 205 -7.09 -0.90 -19.11
CA ASP A 205 -8.53 -1.12 -18.97
C ASP A 205 -9.05 -0.49 -17.66
N TYR A 206 -8.22 -0.47 -16.61
CA TYR A 206 -8.55 0.14 -15.32
C TYR A 206 -8.16 1.62 -15.23
N PHE A 207 -7.06 1.99 -15.88
CA PHE A 207 -6.45 3.32 -15.80
C PHE A 207 -6.18 3.87 -17.21
N PRO A 208 -7.23 4.12 -18.01
CA PRO A 208 -7.10 4.58 -19.39
C PRO A 208 -6.38 5.93 -19.52
N GLU A 209 -6.36 6.74 -18.46
CA GLU A 209 -5.64 8.01 -18.38
C GLU A 209 -4.12 7.88 -18.56
N TYR A 210 -3.56 6.66 -18.43
CA TYR A 210 -2.15 6.37 -18.68
C TYR A 210 -1.85 5.95 -20.12
N ARG A 211 -2.83 5.92 -21.02
CA ARG A 211 -2.60 5.51 -22.42
C ARG A 211 -1.82 6.57 -23.19
N CYS A 212 -0.68 6.17 -23.77
CA CYS A 212 0.06 6.97 -24.74
C CYS A 212 -0.60 6.90 -26.13
N GLU A 213 -0.23 7.82 -27.03
CA GLU A 213 -0.76 7.87 -28.41
C GLU A 213 -0.48 6.58 -29.20
N ASP A 214 0.65 5.92 -28.93
CA ASP A 214 1.04 4.64 -29.53
C ASP A 214 0.36 3.41 -28.90
N GLY A 215 -0.52 3.63 -27.92
CA GLY A 215 -1.23 2.58 -27.20
C GLY A 215 -0.47 1.96 -26.04
N SER A 216 0.77 2.37 -25.78
CA SER A 216 1.58 1.93 -24.63
C SER A 216 1.13 2.56 -23.30
N VAL A 217 1.67 2.03 -22.19
CA VAL A 217 1.48 2.61 -20.86
C VAL A 217 2.48 3.74 -20.66
N ASN A 218 2.00 4.90 -20.22
CA ASN A 218 2.85 6.05 -19.90
C ASN A 218 3.81 5.72 -18.75
N ASP A 219 5.11 5.91 -18.97
CA ASP A 219 6.17 5.63 -17.99
C ASP A 219 6.09 6.51 -16.73
N LYS A 220 5.40 7.66 -16.79
CA LYS A 220 5.19 8.50 -15.61
C LYS A 220 4.47 7.68 -14.52
N ARG A 221 4.92 7.86 -13.28
CA ARG A 221 4.24 7.27 -12.11
C ARG A 221 2.87 7.88 -11.88
N SER A 222 2.71 9.16 -12.22
CA SER A 222 1.52 9.96 -11.98
C SER A 222 1.25 10.84 -13.19
N ILE A 223 0.01 10.80 -13.68
CA ILE A 223 -0.49 11.69 -14.73
C ILE A 223 -0.91 13.02 -14.11
N LEU A 224 -1.56 12.98 -12.95
CA LEU A 224 -1.98 14.16 -12.19
C LEU A 224 -0.81 14.89 -11.50
N GLY A 225 0.29 14.17 -11.26
CA GLY A 225 1.41 14.65 -10.47
C GLY A 225 1.24 14.42 -8.97
N LYS A 226 2.24 14.87 -8.22
CA LYS A 226 2.23 14.76 -6.75
C LYS A 226 1.43 15.92 -6.13
N SER A 227 0.49 15.59 -5.25
CA SER A 227 -0.35 16.55 -4.52
C SER A 227 -0.43 16.19 -3.04
N PHE A 228 -1.29 16.87 -2.28
CA PHE A 228 -1.58 16.64 -0.86
C PHE A 228 -0.37 16.88 0.05
N GLU A 229 0.08 18.13 0.09
CA GLU A 229 1.13 18.59 1.02
C GLU A 229 0.74 18.34 2.48
N ASN A 230 -0.56 18.39 2.79
CA ASN A 230 -1.13 18.06 4.09
C ASN A 230 -1.97 16.78 4.02
N ARG A 231 -2.20 16.15 5.17
CA ARG A 231 -3.06 14.96 5.30
C ARG A 231 -4.45 15.26 4.73
N PRO A 232 -4.94 14.49 3.73
CA PRO A 232 -6.19 14.79 3.04
C PRO A 232 -7.44 14.22 3.74
N TRP A 233 -7.35 13.86 5.02
CA TRP A 233 -8.47 13.42 5.83
C TRP A 233 -8.56 14.23 7.13
N ASP A 234 -9.78 14.64 7.50
CA ASP A 234 -10.06 15.36 8.75
C ASP A 234 -10.05 14.41 9.97
N ALA A 235 -10.30 14.96 11.16
CA ALA A 235 -10.32 14.20 12.40
C ALA A 235 -11.42 13.13 12.46
N ARG A 236 -12.43 13.17 11.59
CA ARG A 236 -13.49 12.16 11.46
C ARG A 236 -13.18 11.15 10.34
N GLY A 237 -12.02 11.29 9.69
CA GLY A 237 -11.65 10.52 8.51
C GLY A 237 -12.40 10.94 7.25
N GLU A 238 -13.04 12.11 7.22
CA GLU A 238 -13.64 12.67 6.00
C GLU A 238 -12.58 13.20 5.06
N PHE A 239 -12.71 12.90 3.78
CA PHE A 239 -11.76 13.38 2.77
C PHE A 239 -11.96 14.88 2.55
N ILE A 240 -10.87 15.65 2.66
CA ILE A 240 -10.85 17.12 2.53
C ILE A 240 -9.88 17.60 1.44
N GLY A 241 -9.50 16.72 0.52
CA GLY A 241 -8.51 16.98 -0.53
C GLY A 241 -8.94 17.94 -1.66
N GLY A 242 -10.05 18.67 -1.50
CA GLY A 242 -10.60 19.59 -2.51
C GLY A 242 -11.21 18.90 -3.73
N ASP A 243 -11.44 19.68 -4.80
CA ASP A 243 -12.08 19.22 -6.06
C ASP A 243 -11.15 18.41 -6.98
N ILE A 244 -9.98 17.98 -6.49
CA ILE A 244 -9.09 17.11 -7.27
C ILE A 244 -9.85 15.80 -7.49
N LYS A 245 -10.34 15.59 -8.71
CA LYS A 245 -10.88 14.31 -9.15
C LYS A 245 -9.73 13.33 -9.23
N ILE A 246 -9.57 12.55 -8.17
CA ILE A 246 -8.63 11.43 -8.11
C ILE A 246 -9.32 10.25 -8.77
#